data_AF-A0A951QLY2-F1
#
_entry.id   AF-A0A951QLY2-F1
#
_cell.length_a   1.000
_cell.length_b   1.000
_cell.length_c   1.000
_cell.angle_alpha   90.00
_cell.angle_beta   90.00
_cell.angle_gamma   90.00
#
_symmetry.space_group_name_H-M   'P 1'
#
loop_
_entity.id
_entity.type
_entity.pdbx_description
1 polymer ?
#
loop_
_entity_poly.entity_id
_entity_poly.type
_entity_poly.pdbx_seq_one_letter_code
_entity_poly.pdbx_strand_id
1 'polypeptide(L)'
;MKTVPQVTAQQAQAAVNQFISDYMSDRFTADQAQLDLTGEVWQVPVILAYPMIGSLGQVGFVLVSTSSETILSHTPFDEIKQAGLRLYEANRDAIQTHFS
;
A
#
# COMPACT_ATOMS: atom_id res chain seq x y z
N MET A 1 -1.41 -28.62 -5.74
CA MET A 1 -1.57 -27.83 -6.97
C MET A 1 -1.70 -26.37 -6.56
N LYS A 2 -0.92 -25.45 -7.12
CA LYS A 2 -1.15 -24.01 -6.92
C LYS A 2 -2.38 -23.62 -7.74
N THR A 3 -3.48 -23.30 -7.09
CA THR A 3 -4.68 -22.76 -7.74
C THR A 3 -4.40 -21.38 -8.28
N VAL A 4 -4.89 -21.07 -9.47
CA VAL A 4 -4.80 -19.73 -10.06
C VAL A 4 -5.67 -18.79 -9.21
N PRO A 5 -5.15 -17.66 -8.71
CA PRO A 5 -5.94 -16.66 -8.01
C PRO A 5 -7.14 -16.19 -8.84
N GLN A 6 -8.31 -16.11 -8.24
CA GLN A 6 -9.50 -15.55 -8.87
C GLN A 6 -9.42 -14.02 -8.94
N VAL A 7 -8.85 -13.41 -7.90
CA VAL A 7 -8.48 -11.99 -7.87
C VAL A 7 -7.11 -11.83 -8.48
N THR A 8 -6.99 -10.96 -9.47
CA THR A 8 -5.70 -10.60 -10.06
C THR A 8 -4.90 -9.68 -9.14
N ALA A 9 -3.59 -9.60 -9.34
CA ALA A 9 -2.73 -8.65 -8.62
C ALA A 9 -3.22 -7.20 -8.77
N GLN A 10 -3.72 -6.82 -9.95
CA GLN A 10 -4.26 -5.49 -10.21
C GLN A 10 -5.57 -5.23 -9.45
N GLN A 11 -6.47 -6.22 -9.37
CA GLN A 11 -7.69 -6.10 -8.57
C GLN A 11 -7.38 -5.99 -7.08
N ALA A 12 -6.43 -6.78 -6.57
CA ALA A 12 -5.99 -6.65 -5.19
C ALA A 12 -5.41 -5.25 -4.90
N GLN A 13 -4.57 -4.72 -5.80
CA GLN A 13 -4.06 -3.36 -5.68
C GLN A 13 -5.18 -2.30 -5.71
N ALA A 14 -6.16 -2.44 -6.60
CA ALA A 14 -7.30 -1.53 -6.69
C ALA A 14 -8.18 -1.56 -5.43
N ALA A 15 -8.46 -2.76 -4.89
CA ALA A 15 -9.19 -2.93 -3.64
C ALA A 15 -8.48 -2.24 -2.46
N VAL A 16 -7.15 -2.34 -2.42
CA VAL A 16 -6.35 -1.68 -1.38
C VAL A 16 -6.29 -0.16 -1.57
N ASN A 17 -6.24 0.33 -2.81
CA ASN A 17 -6.35 1.77 -3.07
C ASN A 17 -7.70 2.34 -2.57
N GLN A 18 -8.81 1.65 -2.86
CA GLN A 18 -10.12 2.03 -2.33
C GLN A 18 -10.12 2.02 -0.80
N PHE A 19 -9.64 0.93 -0.19
CA PHE A 19 -9.55 0.80 1.25
C PHE A 19 -8.73 1.95 1.88
N ILE A 20 -7.54 2.26 1.35
CA ILE A 20 -6.72 3.36 1.87
C ILE A 20 -7.45 4.70 1.73
N SER A 21 -8.11 4.95 0.60
CA SER A 21 -8.83 6.20 0.35
C SER A 21 -9.96 6.46 1.35
N ASP A 22 -10.58 5.39 1.88
CA ASP A 22 -11.67 5.49 2.85
C ASP A 22 -11.18 5.86 4.27
N TYR A 23 -9.90 5.60 4.60
CA TYR A 23 -9.38 5.73 5.98
C TYR A 23 -8.16 6.64 6.16
N MET A 24 -7.45 7.00 5.08
CA MET A 24 -6.14 7.66 5.12
C MET A 24 -6.08 8.88 4.19
N SER A 25 -5.05 9.71 4.38
CA SER A 25 -4.80 10.87 3.51
C SER A 25 -4.35 10.45 2.10
N ASP A 26 -4.53 11.37 1.16
CA ASP A 26 -4.22 11.27 -0.28
C ASP A 26 -2.79 10.86 -0.65
N ARG A 27 -1.83 10.97 0.27
CA ARG A 27 -0.41 10.62 0.02
C ARG A 27 -0.07 9.14 0.18
N PHE A 28 -1.00 8.33 0.67
CA PHE A 28 -0.82 6.88 0.78
C PHE A 28 -1.47 6.17 -0.40
N THR A 29 -0.77 5.20 -0.97
CA THR A 29 -1.28 4.42 -2.11
C THR A 29 -0.77 2.99 -2.06
N ALA A 30 -1.47 2.08 -2.75
CA ALA A 30 -1.11 0.69 -2.90
C ALA A 30 -0.03 0.53 -3.98
N ASP A 31 1.03 -0.23 -3.67
CA ASP A 31 2.02 -0.67 -4.65
C ASP A 31 1.65 -2.06 -5.21
N GLN A 32 2.51 -2.61 -6.06
CA GLN A 32 2.29 -3.88 -6.74
C GLN A 32 2.02 -5.03 -5.74
N ALA A 33 0.87 -5.69 -5.90
CA ALA A 33 0.51 -6.86 -5.12
C ALA A 33 1.46 -8.03 -5.38
N GLN A 34 1.89 -8.68 -4.30
CA GLN A 34 2.75 -9.85 -4.32
C GLN A 34 1.98 -11.05 -3.79
N LEU A 35 1.96 -12.14 -4.56
CA LEU A 35 1.34 -13.37 -4.10
C LEU A 35 2.23 -14.01 -3.04
N ASP A 36 1.63 -14.39 -1.92
CA ASP A 36 2.35 -15.08 -0.86
C ASP A 36 2.83 -16.48 -1.34
N LEU A 37 3.69 -17.12 -0.53
CA LEU A 37 4.27 -18.41 -0.90
C LEU A 37 3.21 -19.52 -1.01
N THR A 38 2.12 -19.42 -0.23
CA THR A 38 1.02 -20.40 -0.24
C THR A 38 0.11 -20.23 -1.47
N GLY A 39 -0.01 -19.01 -2.00
CA GLY A 39 -0.92 -18.67 -3.09
C GLY A 39 -2.34 -18.33 -2.65
N GLU A 40 -2.54 -18.13 -1.34
CA GLU A 40 -3.84 -17.89 -0.72
C GLU A 40 -4.11 -16.40 -0.47
N VAL A 41 -3.04 -15.59 -0.43
CA VAL A 41 -3.14 -14.17 -0.06
C VAL A 41 -2.31 -13.30 -0.99
N TRP A 42 -2.90 -12.18 -1.41
CA TRP A 42 -2.16 -11.05 -1.97
C TRP A 42 -1.66 -10.16 -0.83
N GLN A 43 -0.34 -10.03 -0.70
CA GLN A 43 0.27 -8.99 0.12
C GLN A 43 0.48 -7.75 -0.73
N VAL A 44 -0.23 -6.68 -0.41
CA VAL A 44 -0.19 -5.42 -1.15
C VAL A 44 0.56 -4.38 -0.30
N PRO A 45 1.74 -3.91 -0.72
CA PRO A 45 2.46 -2.88 0.02
C PRO A 45 1.69 -1.55 0.03
N VAL A 46 1.74 -0.84 1.14
CA VAL A 46 1.29 0.55 1.24
C VAL A 46 2.52 1.43 1.21
N ILE A 47 2.55 2.41 0.30
CA ILE A 47 3.66 3.34 0.13
C ILE A 47 3.24 4.77 0.42
N LEU A 48 4.19 5.59 0.86
CA LEU A 48 4.05 7.04 0.88
C LEU A 48 4.55 7.60 -0.45
N ALA A 49 3.70 8.29 -1.19
CA ALA A 49 4.05 8.86 -2.48
C ALA A 49 3.71 10.34 -2.53
N TYR A 50 4.59 11.12 -3.17
CA TYR A 50 4.36 12.54 -3.46
C TYR A 50 4.29 12.74 -4.97
N PRO A 51 3.38 13.61 -5.47
CA PRO A 51 3.43 14.04 -6.86
C PRO A 51 4.84 14.57 -7.19
N MET A 52 5.29 14.41 -8.45
CA MET A 52 6.61 14.86 -8.94
C MET A 52 7.86 14.19 -8.32
N ILE A 53 7.79 13.63 -7.12
CA ILE A 53 8.91 12.93 -6.45
C ILE A 53 8.78 11.41 -6.60
N GLY A 54 7.54 10.91 -6.65
CA GLY A 54 7.24 9.49 -6.71
C GLY A 54 7.14 8.85 -5.32
N SER A 55 7.44 7.55 -5.25
CA SER A 55 7.41 6.79 -4.00
C SER A 55 8.59 7.16 -3.10
N LEU A 56 8.30 7.49 -1.84
CA LEU A 56 9.30 7.71 -0.79
C LEU A 56 9.60 6.44 0.01
N GLY A 57 8.84 5.36 -0.22
CA GLY A 57 9.05 4.06 0.40
C GLY A 57 7.80 3.43 0.99
N GLN A 58 7.95 2.16 1.38
CA GLN A 58 6.90 1.35 2.00
C GLN A 58 6.71 1.72 3.48
N VAL A 59 5.44 1.83 3.88
CA VAL A 59 5.01 2.19 5.24
C VAL A 59 4.14 1.12 5.90
N GLY A 60 3.74 0.08 5.15
CA GLY A 60 2.95 -1.02 5.65
C GLY A 60 2.53 -1.98 4.55
N PHE A 61 1.54 -2.81 4.83
CA PHE A 61 0.90 -3.68 3.85
C PHE A 61 -0.56 -3.95 4.21
N VAL A 62 -1.31 -4.41 3.21
CA VAL A 62 -2.68 -4.93 3.34
C VAL A 62 -2.72 -6.33 2.74
N LEU A 63 -3.37 -7.25 3.44
CA LEU A 63 -3.59 -8.62 2.98
C LEU A 63 -4.97 -8.73 2.35
N VAL A 64 -5.04 -9.21 1.11
CA VAL A 64 -6.28 -9.40 0.35
C VAL A 64 -6.43 -10.87 -0.03
N SER A 65 -7.65 -11.40 0.05
CA SER A 65 -7.94 -12.76 -0.39
C SER A 65 -7.64 -12.95 -1.88
N THR A 66 -7.14 -14.14 -2.26
CA THR A 66 -6.99 -14.49 -3.68
C THR A 66 -8.29 -14.99 -4.32
N SER A 67 -9.32 -15.29 -3.51
CA SER A 67 -10.64 -15.75 -3.98
C SER A 67 -11.68 -14.62 -4.07
N SER A 68 -11.48 -13.52 -3.36
CA SER A 68 -12.39 -12.35 -3.32
C SER A 68 -11.62 -11.06 -3.05
N GLU A 69 -12.14 -9.90 -3.42
CA GLU A 69 -11.50 -8.59 -3.15
C GLU A 69 -11.59 -8.17 -1.66
N THR A 70 -11.72 -9.14 -0.75
CA THR A 70 -11.90 -8.94 0.68
C THR A 70 -10.56 -8.63 1.36
N ILE A 71 -10.53 -7.54 2.14
CA ILE A 71 -9.42 -7.21 3.03
C ILE A 71 -9.43 -8.17 4.22
N LEU A 72 -8.35 -8.94 4.38
CA LEU A 72 -8.20 -9.93 5.46
C LEU A 72 -7.57 -9.32 6.71
N SER A 73 -6.55 -8.48 6.51
CA SER A 73 -5.89 -7.71 7.59
C SER A 73 -5.02 -6.60 6.99
N HIS A 74 -4.54 -5.69 7.81
CA HIS A 74 -3.63 -4.63 7.41
C HIS A 74 -2.70 -4.22 8.55
N THR A 75 -1.57 -3.60 8.22
CA THR A 75 -0.77 -2.86 9.21
C THR A 75 -1.66 -1.82 9.90
N PRO A 76 -1.63 -1.68 11.23
CA PRO A 76 -2.43 -0.68 11.93
C PRO A 76 -2.21 0.73 11.38
N PHE A 77 -3.28 1.52 11.23
CA PHE A 77 -3.18 2.84 10.62
C PHE A 77 -2.23 3.78 11.35
N ASP A 78 -2.16 3.69 12.67
CA ASP A 78 -1.22 4.50 13.45
C ASP A 78 0.23 4.12 13.15
N GLU A 79 0.54 2.84 12.95
CA GLU A 79 1.87 2.40 12.51
C GLU A 79 2.20 2.91 11.10
N ILE A 80 1.24 2.84 10.17
CA ILE A 80 1.40 3.40 8.82
C ILE A 80 1.68 4.91 8.87
N LYS A 81 0.93 5.66 9.68
CA LYS A 81 1.13 7.11 9.85
C LYS A 81 2.49 7.43 10.46
N GLN A 82 2.91 6.69 11.49
CA GLN A 82 4.22 6.88 12.12
C GLN A 82 5.37 6.55 11.17
N ALA A 83 5.24 5.49 10.37
CA ALA A 83 6.20 5.18 9.31
C ALA A 83 6.23 6.26 8.23
N GLY A 84 5.07 6.75 7.79
CA GLY A 84 4.96 7.86 6.84
C GLY A 84 5.60 9.15 7.35
N LEU A 85 5.41 9.49 8.62
CA LEU A 85 6.05 10.67 9.23
C LEU A 85 7.57 10.54 9.23
N ARG A 86 8.12 9.36 9.56
CA ARG A 86 9.57 9.13 9.49
C ARG A 86 10.11 9.29 8.07
N LEU A 87 9.42 8.77 7.06
CA LEU A 87 9.80 8.94 5.66
C LEU A 87 9.69 10.41 5.22
N TYR A 88 8.66 11.13 5.66
CA TYR A 88 8.53 12.55 5.39
C TYR A 88 9.71 13.34 5.95
N GLU A 89 10.04 13.18 7.23
CA GLU A 89 11.14 13.93 7.86
C GLU A 89 12.49 13.60 7.20
N ALA A 90 12.71 12.34 6.84
CA ALA A 90 13.92 11.92 6.13
C ALA A 90 14.05 12.50 4.71
N ASN A 91 12.94 12.90 4.09
CA ASN A 91 12.90 13.44 2.72
C ASN A 91 12.43 14.91 2.68
N ARG A 92 12.40 15.59 3.82
CA ARG A 92 11.76 16.89 3.99
C ARG A 92 12.30 17.94 3.03
N ASP A 93 13.61 18.01 2.85
CA ASP A 93 14.26 18.99 1.98
C ASP A 93 13.87 18.78 0.51
N ALA A 94 13.83 17.52 0.06
CA ALA A 94 13.40 17.17 -1.30
C ALA A 94 11.92 17.52 -1.53
N ILE A 95 11.06 17.30 -0.53
CA ILE A 95 9.65 17.65 -0.58
C ILE A 95 9.47 19.18 -0.63
N GLN A 96 10.14 19.91 0.26
CA GLN A 96 10.06 21.37 0.30
C GLN A 96 10.54 22.00 -1.01
N THR A 97 11.57 21.44 -1.65
CA THR A 97 12.06 21.95 -2.95
C THR A 97 11.00 21.93 -4.05
N HIS A 98 10.06 20.98 -4.03
CA HIS A 98 9.05 20.81 -5.08
C HIS A 98 7.68 21.42 -4.75
N PHE A 99 7.42 21.74 -3.48
CA PHE A 99 6.10 22.12 -2.98
C PHE A 99 6.08 23.38 -2.07
N SER A 100 7.18 24.14 -2.02
CA SER A 100 7.25 25.45 -1.33
C SER A 100 6.88 26.62 -2.24
#